data_AF-A0A7S3AF39-F1
#
_entry.id   AF-A0A7S3AF39-F1
#
_cell.length_a   1.000
_cell.length_b   1.000
_cell.length_c   1.000
_cell.angle_alpha   90.00
_cell.angle_beta   90.00
_cell.angle_gamma   90.00
#
_symmetry.space_group_name_H-M   'P 1'
#
loop_
_entity.id
_entity.type
_entity.pdbx_description
1 polymer ?
#
loop_
_entity_poly.entity_id
_entity_poly.type
_entity_poly.pdbx_seq_one_letter_code
_entity_poly.pdbx_strand_id
1 'polypeptide(L)'
;KILADHPDVHVLLGSRSAKLGEAAVSNIEKTVEGSSGRVEAVQIDVTDDQSVAACAAAVKAKFDEPLYGIVNNAGIGFGNTISQTLAVNMYGARRVCEAFVPLLDSASGRIVNIASASGPNFVRGLSAEQQELFTSRSTSWEALEAEMHRYSALTDYEGIAYGLSKACLNCYTMQLASAHPTLRINSCSPGYILTDLTAGMGATNPPEKSNCHVAPLFLLFGDVPFPEGNGRYYGSDAVRSPLDRYRGPGDPPYVGD
;
A
#
# COMPACT_ATOMS: atom_id res chain seq x y z
N LYS A 1 11.52 11.49 -6.75
CA LYS A 1 10.46 11.60 -7.78
C LYS A 1 9.40 12.60 -7.33
N ILE A 2 8.54 12.30 -6.34
CA ILE A 2 7.53 13.25 -5.84
C ILE A 2 8.06 14.70 -5.68
N LEU A 3 9.06 14.91 -4.83
CA LEU A 3 9.60 16.24 -4.58
C LEU A 3 10.31 16.87 -5.79
N ALA A 4 10.83 16.07 -6.72
CA ALA A 4 11.51 16.57 -7.91
C ALA A 4 10.51 16.99 -9.00
N ASP A 5 9.43 16.21 -9.15
CA ASP A 5 8.49 16.31 -10.26
C ASP A 5 7.25 17.16 -9.88
N HIS A 6 6.98 17.35 -8.59
CA HIS A 6 5.85 18.12 -8.05
C HIS A 6 6.35 19.18 -7.05
N PRO A 7 6.64 20.41 -7.52
CA PRO A 7 7.21 21.47 -6.68
C PRO A 7 6.24 22.02 -5.62
N ASP A 8 4.93 21.82 -5.83
CA ASP A 8 3.82 22.22 -4.97
C ASP A 8 3.50 21.21 -3.86
N VAL A 9 4.16 20.04 -3.85
CA VAL A 9 3.90 18.99 -2.86
C VAL A 9 4.81 19.14 -1.64
N HIS A 10 4.19 19.01 -0.47
CA HIS A 10 4.84 18.77 0.83
C HIS A 10 4.70 17.29 1.20
N VAL A 11 5.78 16.64 1.64
CA VAL A 11 5.81 15.22 1.95
C VAL A 11 5.99 14.98 3.44
N LEU A 12 5.04 14.24 4.04
CA LEU A 12 5.20 13.67 5.37
C LEU A 12 5.77 12.26 5.25
N LEU A 13 7.04 12.09 5.60
CA LEU A 13 7.75 10.82 5.56
C LEU A 13 7.55 10.06 6.87
N GLY A 14 6.67 9.05 6.84
CA GLY A 14 6.42 8.19 7.99
C GLY A 14 7.57 7.23 8.29
N SER A 15 7.98 7.15 9.56
CA SER A 15 8.95 6.16 10.04
C SER A 15 8.64 5.73 11.47
N ARG A 16 8.71 4.42 11.76
CA ARG A 16 8.62 3.91 13.14
C ARG A 16 9.79 4.37 14.02
N SER A 17 10.93 4.69 13.41
CA SER A 17 12.12 5.21 14.08
C SER A 17 12.32 6.68 13.74
N ALA A 18 12.19 7.57 14.73
CA ALA A 18 12.42 9.01 14.55
C ALA A 18 13.80 9.29 13.95
N LYS A 19 14.85 8.67 14.52
CA LYS A 19 16.24 8.81 14.05
C LYS A 19 16.41 8.44 12.57
N LEU A 20 15.85 7.31 12.14
CA LEU A 20 15.97 6.88 10.73
C LEU A 20 15.13 7.78 9.81
N GLY A 21 13.97 8.25 10.28
CA GLY A 21 13.14 9.20 9.54
C GLY A 21 13.86 10.53 9.30
N GLU A 22 14.41 11.13 10.35
CA GLU A 22 15.19 12.38 10.27
C GLU A 22 16.42 12.23 9.36
N ALA A 23 17.13 11.11 9.46
CA ALA A 23 18.26 10.82 8.58
C ALA A 23 17.83 10.69 7.10
N ALA A 24 16.69 10.05 6.83
CA ALA A 24 16.15 9.93 5.48
C ALA A 24 15.75 11.30 4.91
N VAL A 25 15.08 12.15 5.70
CA VAL A 25 14.75 13.53 5.31
C VAL A 25 16.00 14.32 4.98
N SER A 26 17.01 14.31 5.86
CA SER A 26 18.28 15.01 5.62
C SER A 26 18.97 14.53 4.34
N ASN A 27 18.90 13.24 4.03
CA ASN A 27 19.46 12.70 2.80
C ASN A 27 18.67 13.16 1.55
N ILE A 28 17.33 13.19 1.63
CA ILE A 28 16.48 13.68 0.55
C ILE A 28 16.77 15.16 0.26
N GLU A 29 16.85 16.00 1.29
CA GLU A 29 17.14 17.43 1.13
C GLU A 29 18.50 17.71 0.48
N LYS A 30 19.50 16.82 0.72
CA LYS A 30 20.82 16.90 0.10
C LYS A 30 20.86 16.43 -1.36
N THR A 31 19.95 15.52 -1.74
CA THR A 31 20.03 14.81 -3.02
C THR A 31 18.97 15.23 -4.02
N VAL A 32 17.89 15.88 -3.56
CA VAL A 32 16.80 16.36 -4.41
C VAL A 32 16.77 17.89 -4.35
N GLU A 33 17.16 18.53 -5.44
CA GLU A 33 17.15 19.99 -5.56
C GLU A 33 15.74 20.56 -5.28
N GLY A 34 15.69 21.69 -4.58
CA GLY A 34 14.43 22.37 -4.24
C GLY A 34 13.53 21.62 -3.25
N SER A 35 13.98 20.54 -2.61
CA SER A 35 13.18 19.79 -1.64
C SER A 35 13.24 20.32 -0.20
N SER A 36 14.17 21.23 0.10
CA SER A 36 14.35 21.76 1.46
C SER A 36 13.08 22.42 1.97
N GLY A 37 12.67 22.05 3.18
CA GLY A 37 11.43 22.53 3.80
C GLY A 37 10.13 21.96 3.22
N ARG A 38 10.19 21.10 2.20
CA ARG A 38 9.04 20.43 1.59
C ARG A 38 8.92 18.95 1.97
N VAL A 39 9.76 18.48 2.88
CA VAL A 39 9.72 17.12 3.39
C VAL A 39 10.05 17.11 4.87
N GLU A 40 9.30 16.36 5.65
CA GLU A 40 9.53 16.21 7.08
C GLU A 40 9.23 14.78 7.56
N ALA A 41 9.88 14.37 8.64
CA ALA A 41 9.68 13.06 9.21
C ALA A 41 8.52 13.11 10.21
N VAL A 42 7.62 12.14 10.13
CA VAL A 42 6.60 11.90 11.17
C VAL A 42 6.84 10.52 11.78
N GLN A 43 6.84 10.44 13.10
CA GLN A 43 6.99 9.16 13.78
C GLN A 43 5.65 8.43 13.73
N ILE A 44 5.66 7.23 13.14
CA ILE A 44 4.47 6.38 13.01
C ILE A 44 4.89 4.91 12.93
N ASP A 45 4.48 4.13 13.93
CA ASP A 45 4.48 2.67 13.87
C ASP A 45 3.05 2.20 13.56
N VAL A 46 2.86 1.65 12.36
CA VAL A 46 1.54 1.22 11.88
C VAL A 46 0.98 0.03 12.67
N THR A 47 1.77 -0.62 13.51
CA THR A 47 1.32 -1.72 14.38
C THR A 47 0.80 -1.24 15.74
N ASP A 48 0.93 0.05 16.05
CA ASP A 48 0.55 0.66 17.32
C ASP A 48 -0.58 1.69 17.12
N ASP A 49 -1.75 1.41 17.68
CA ASP A 49 -2.92 2.28 17.61
C ASP A 49 -2.65 3.68 18.17
N GLN A 50 -1.88 3.79 19.25
CA GLN A 50 -1.55 5.08 19.86
C GLN A 50 -0.58 5.86 18.98
N SER A 51 0.40 5.19 18.39
CA SER A 51 1.35 5.84 17.46
C SER A 51 0.63 6.40 16.24
N VAL A 52 -0.28 5.63 15.63
CA VAL A 52 -1.07 6.08 14.47
C VAL A 52 -1.99 7.24 14.84
N ALA A 53 -2.72 7.13 15.96
CA ALA A 53 -3.63 8.19 16.42
C ALA A 53 -2.90 9.49 16.77
N ALA A 54 -1.75 9.40 17.47
CA ALA A 54 -0.93 10.55 17.80
C ALA A 54 -0.37 11.22 16.54
N CYS A 55 0.08 10.43 15.56
CA CYS A 55 0.55 10.95 14.28
C CYS A 55 -0.58 11.69 13.53
N ALA A 56 -1.76 11.09 13.40
CA ALA A 56 -2.91 11.73 12.75
C ALA A 56 -3.32 13.03 13.45
N ALA A 57 -3.34 13.06 14.79
CA ALA A 57 -3.64 14.25 15.56
C ALA A 57 -2.59 15.35 15.36
N ALA A 58 -1.31 15.00 15.33
CA ALA A 58 -0.22 15.95 15.09
C ALA A 58 -0.28 16.54 13.68
N VAL A 59 -0.58 15.73 12.66
CA VAL A 59 -0.76 16.21 11.28
C VAL A 59 -1.95 17.16 11.20
N LYS A 60 -3.10 16.79 11.78
CA LYS A 60 -4.30 17.65 11.82
C LYS A 60 -4.05 18.98 12.53
N ALA A 61 -3.23 18.99 13.58
CA ALA A 61 -2.93 20.21 14.33
C ALA A 61 -1.95 21.12 13.60
N LYS A 62 -1.14 20.57 12.70
CA LYS A 62 -0.08 21.29 12.00
C LYS A 62 -0.53 21.90 10.68
N PHE A 63 -1.44 21.24 9.97
CA PHE A 63 -1.88 21.66 8.64
C PHE A 63 -3.37 21.99 8.65
N ASP A 64 -3.72 23.13 8.07
CA ASP A 64 -5.10 23.56 7.89
C ASP A 64 -5.70 22.95 6.60
N GLU A 65 -4.84 22.63 5.62
CA GLU A 65 -5.21 22.00 4.37
C GLU A 65 -5.45 20.49 4.53
N PRO A 66 -6.42 19.93 3.78
CA PRO A 66 -6.61 18.49 3.76
C PRO A 66 -5.42 17.78 3.08
N LEU A 67 -5.19 16.53 3.47
CA LEU A 67 -4.21 15.68 2.81
C LEU A 67 -4.68 15.31 1.40
N TYR A 68 -3.79 15.47 0.43
CA TYR A 68 -4.05 15.02 -0.94
C TYR A 68 -4.03 13.49 -1.08
N GLY A 69 -3.13 12.81 -0.37
CA GLY A 69 -3.11 11.36 -0.42
C GLY A 69 -2.25 10.67 0.61
N ILE A 70 -2.48 9.36 0.75
CA ILE A 70 -1.80 8.44 1.65
C ILE A 70 -1.18 7.32 0.82
N VAL A 71 0.06 6.94 1.14
CA VAL A 71 0.72 5.76 0.56
C VAL A 71 1.04 4.77 1.68
N ASN A 72 0.24 3.71 1.77
CA ASN A 72 0.50 2.60 2.70
C ASN A 72 1.58 1.69 2.12
N ASN A 73 2.84 2.07 2.33
CA ASN A 73 4.03 1.34 1.87
C ASN A 73 4.62 0.38 2.90
N ALA A 74 4.42 0.65 4.19
CA ALA A 74 5.02 -0.15 5.26
C ALA A 74 4.70 -1.64 5.09
N GLY A 75 5.73 -2.49 5.17
CA GLY A 75 5.55 -3.92 5.02
C GLY A 75 6.78 -4.72 5.41
N ILE A 76 6.53 -5.94 5.87
CA ILE A 76 7.54 -6.97 6.16
C ILE A 76 7.33 -8.19 5.26
N GLY A 77 8.41 -8.95 5.08
CA GLY A 77 8.47 -10.09 4.18
C GLY A 77 8.82 -11.40 4.89
N PHE A 78 9.50 -12.27 4.16
CA PHE A 78 9.90 -13.62 4.54
C PHE A 78 10.56 -13.71 5.93
N GLY A 79 10.41 -14.86 6.59
CA GLY A 79 10.96 -15.12 7.93
C GLY A 79 10.09 -14.63 9.09
N ASN A 80 8.94 -14.01 8.83
CA ASN A 80 7.97 -13.59 9.85
C ASN A 80 6.77 -14.54 9.90
N THR A 81 6.10 -14.61 11.06
CA THR A 81 4.85 -15.37 11.21
C THR A 81 3.71 -14.74 10.42
N ILE A 82 2.62 -15.50 10.20
CA ILE A 82 1.39 -14.96 9.62
C ILE A 82 0.90 -13.75 10.42
N SER A 83 0.79 -13.88 11.75
CA SER A 83 0.29 -12.80 12.61
C SER A 83 1.17 -11.55 12.55
N GLN A 84 2.50 -11.69 12.57
CA GLN A 84 3.41 -10.55 12.43
C GLN A 84 3.26 -9.87 11.07
N THR A 85 3.16 -10.67 10.00
CA THR A 85 3.04 -10.16 8.63
C THR A 85 1.70 -9.45 8.43
N LEU A 86 0.60 -10.02 8.91
CA LEU A 86 -0.73 -9.40 8.86
C LEU A 86 -0.79 -8.12 9.69
N ALA A 87 -0.18 -8.10 10.88
CA ALA A 87 -0.16 -6.93 11.76
C ALA A 87 0.41 -5.69 11.07
N VAL A 88 1.48 -5.85 10.28
CA VAL A 88 2.09 -4.75 9.51
C VAL A 88 1.38 -4.54 8.17
N ASN A 89 1.34 -5.58 7.32
CA ASN A 89 1.03 -5.44 5.90
C ASN A 89 -0.45 -5.20 5.61
N MET A 90 -1.34 -5.55 6.54
CA MET A 90 -2.77 -5.44 6.37
C MET A 90 -3.37 -4.57 7.48
N TYR A 91 -3.32 -5.03 8.73
CA TYR A 91 -3.92 -4.28 9.85
C TYR A 91 -3.28 -2.89 10.02
N GLY A 92 -1.97 -2.76 9.75
CA GLY A 92 -1.30 -1.47 9.77
C GLY A 92 -1.84 -0.50 8.72
N ALA A 93 -2.02 -0.95 7.48
CA ALA A 93 -2.63 -0.13 6.43
C ALA A 93 -4.08 0.26 6.79
N ARG A 94 -4.85 -0.66 7.37
CA ARG A 94 -6.21 -0.38 7.85
C ARG A 94 -6.21 0.70 8.95
N ARG A 95 -5.39 0.56 9.99
CA ARG A 95 -5.29 1.55 11.08
C ARG A 95 -4.96 2.94 10.56
N VAL A 96 -3.99 3.02 9.65
CA VAL A 96 -3.63 4.29 8.99
C VAL A 96 -4.82 4.84 8.22
N CYS A 97 -5.51 4.03 7.42
CA CYS A 97 -6.69 4.50 6.68
C CYS A 97 -7.80 5.00 7.63
N GLU A 98 -8.14 4.25 8.68
CA GLU A 98 -9.17 4.67 9.65
C GLU A 98 -8.83 6.01 10.32
N ALA A 99 -7.56 6.22 10.68
CA ALA A 99 -7.13 7.45 11.33
C ALA A 99 -6.96 8.64 10.37
N PHE A 100 -6.53 8.41 9.12
CA PHE A 100 -6.15 9.46 8.18
C PHE A 100 -7.20 9.78 7.11
N VAL A 101 -8.16 8.89 6.82
CA VAL A 101 -9.26 9.18 5.89
C VAL A 101 -10.01 10.47 6.24
N PRO A 102 -10.31 10.78 7.52
CA PRO A 102 -10.96 12.04 7.88
C PRO A 102 -10.14 13.30 7.59
N LEU A 103 -8.83 13.16 7.36
CA LEU A 103 -7.94 14.26 6.99
C LEU A 103 -7.79 14.42 5.48
N LEU A 104 -8.24 13.47 4.67
CA LEU A 104 -8.13 13.53 3.21
C LEU A 104 -9.08 14.56 2.62
N ASP A 105 -8.67 15.13 1.49
CA ASP A 105 -9.56 15.93 0.65
C ASP A 105 -10.73 15.06 0.16
N SER A 106 -11.96 15.46 0.48
CA SER A 106 -13.14 14.62 0.24
C SER A 106 -13.53 14.48 -1.23
N ALA A 107 -13.03 15.37 -2.10
CA ALA A 107 -13.34 15.41 -3.53
C ALA A 107 -12.24 14.76 -4.40
N SER A 108 -11.00 14.81 -3.94
CA SER A 108 -9.82 14.41 -4.72
C SER A 108 -8.86 13.49 -4.01
N GLY A 109 -9.08 13.21 -2.72
CA GLY A 109 -8.21 12.43 -1.86
C GLY A 109 -7.92 11.02 -2.39
N ARG A 110 -6.68 10.59 -2.17
CA ARG A 110 -6.16 9.35 -2.76
C ARG A 110 -5.52 8.43 -1.73
N ILE A 111 -5.71 7.12 -1.89
CA ILE A 111 -5.05 6.10 -1.08
C ILE A 111 -4.40 5.09 -2.02
N VAL A 112 -3.09 4.89 -1.84
CA VAL A 112 -2.31 3.90 -2.58
C VAL A 112 -1.80 2.86 -1.60
N ASN A 113 -2.32 1.63 -1.73
CA ASN A 113 -1.88 0.49 -0.94
C ASN A 113 -0.81 -0.30 -1.70
N ILE A 114 0.42 -0.35 -1.17
CA ILE A 114 1.51 -1.09 -1.80
C ILE A 114 1.35 -2.58 -1.51
N ALA A 115 0.70 -3.27 -2.46
CA ALA A 115 0.47 -4.70 -2.44
C ALA A 115 1.65 -5.46 -3.09
N SER A 116 1.38 -6.61 -3.73
CA SER A 116 2.37 -7.39 -4.45
C SER A 116 1.69 -8.35 -5.43
N ALA A 117 2.42 -8.78 -6.47
CA ALA A 117 2.03 -9.89 -7.33
C ALA A 117 1.83 -11.20 -6.54
N SER A 118 2.47 -11.33 -5.37
CA SER A 118 2.26 -12.46 -4.45
C SER A 118 0.83 -12.57 -3.93
N GLY A 119 0.06 -11.47 -3.87
CA GLY A 119 -1.35 -11.50 -3.47
C GLY A 119 -2.20 -12.28 -4.47
N PRO A 120 -2.28 -11.84 -5.74
CA PRO A 120 -2.99 -12.60 -6.77
C PRO A 120 -2.47 -14.03 -6.98
N ASN A 121 -1.15 -14.26 -6.86
CA ASN A 121 -0.60 -15.61 -6.93
C ASN A 121 -1.02 -16.51 -5.77
N PHE A 122 -1.18 -15.95 -4.57
CA PHE A 122 -1.74 -16.68 -3.44
C PHE A 122 -3.20 -17.07 -3.73
N VAL A 123 -4.02 -16.10 -4.16
CA VAL A 123 -5.44 -16.32 -4.49
C VAL A 123 -5.60 -17.38 -5.58
N ARG A 124 -4.74 -17.37 -6.61
CA ARG A 124 -4.72 -18.38 -7.68
C ARG A 124 -4.70 -19.82 -7.17
N GLY A 125 -4.00 -20.06 -6.06
CA GLY A 125 -3.82 -21.40 -5.49
C GLY A 125 -5.00 -21.89 -4.65
N LEU A 126 -6.01 -21.05 -4.43
CA LEU A 126 -7.15 -21.37 -3.56
C LEU A 126 -8.31 -22.03 -4.33
N SER A 127 -9.29 -22.57 -3.58
CA SER A 127 -10.55 -23.04 -4.15
C SER A 127 -11.36 -21.88 -4.74
N ALA A 128 -12.33 -22.16 -5.61
CA ALA A 128 -13.19 -21.12 -6.21
C ALA A 128 -13.95 -20.31 -5.15
N GLU A 129 -14.43 -20.96 -4.09
CA GLU A 129 -15.11 -20.31 -2.95
C GLU A 129 -14.17 -19.34 -2.21
N GLN A 130 -12.93 -19.76 -1.97
CA GLN A 130 -11.94 -18.91 -1.32
C GLN A 130 -11.46 -17.78 -2.23
N GLN A 131 -11.36 -18.02 -3.54
CA GLN A 131 -11.05 -16.97 -4.51
C GLN A 131 -12.11 -15.87 -4.45
N GLU A 132 -13.39 -16.23 -4.46
CA GLU A 132 -14.49 -15.28 -4.35
C GLU A 132 -14.37 -14.39 -3.09
N LEU A 133 -13.98 -14.96 -1.95
CA LEU A 133 -13.74 -14.16 -0.73
C LEU A 133 -12.73 -13.03 -0.97
N PHE A 134 -11.63 -13.29 -1.68
CA PHE A 134 -10.58 -12.29 -1.91
C PHE A 134 -10.85 -11.35 -3.11
N THR A 135 -11.69 -11.75 -4.06
CA THR A 135 -11.96 -11.00 -5.30
C THR A 135 -13.29 -10.25 -5.30
N SER A 136 -14.22 -10.59 -4.39
CA SER A 136 -15.55 -9.98 -4.35
C SER A 136 -15.54 -8.60 -3.70
N ARG A 137 -16.25 -7.65 -4.31
CA ARG A 137 -16.48 -6.31 -3.74
C ARG A 137 -17.43 -6.32 -2.54
N SER A 138 -18.23 -7.39 -2.39
CA SER A 138 -19.18 -7.54 -1.29
C SER A 138 -18.61 -8.26 -0.07
N THR A 139 -17.37 -8.75 -0.11
CA THR A 139 -16.74 -9.37 1.05
C THR A 139 -16.72 -8.37 2.21
N SER A 140 -17.31 -8.73 3.35
CA SER A 140 -17.29 -7.89 4.54
C SER A 140 -15.95 -7.98 5.26
N TRP A 141 -15.68 -7.02 6.15
CA TRP A 141 -14.50 -7.09 6.98
C TRP A 141 -14.50 -8.35 7.86
N GLU A 142 -15.64 -8.67 8.46
CA GLU A 142 -15.79 -9.79 9.38
C GLU A 142 -15.47 -11.13 8.68
N ALA A 143 -15.87 -11.28 7.42
CA ALA A 143 -15.53 -12.44 6.61
C ALA A 143 -14.03 -12.52 6.30
N LEU A 144 -13.42 -11.39 5.89
CA LEU A 144 -11.97 -11.33 5.64
C LEU A 144 -11.16 -11.59 6.91
N GLU A 145 -11.62 -11.07 8.05
CA GLU A 145 -10.99 -11.24 9.36
C GLU A 145 -11.11 -12.66 9.90
N ALA A 146 -12.26 -13.29 9.75
CA ALA A 146 -12.42 -14.71 10.06
C ALA A 146 -11.42 -15.56 9.27
N GLU A 147 -11.22 -15.27 7.97
CA GLU A 147 -10.27 -16.01 7.13
C GLU A 147 -8.81 -15.75 7.54
N MET A 148 -8.45 -14.51 7.86
CA MET A 148 -7.12 -14.18 8.40
C MET A 148 -6.84 -14.91 9.73
N HIS A 149 -7.83 -15.00 10.63
CA HIS A 149 -7.71 -15.75 11.87
C HIS A 149 -7.55 -17.25 11.63
N ARG A 150 -8.27 -17.81 10.65
CA ARG A 150 -8.13 -19.22 10.24
C ARG A 150 -6.70 -19.52 9.79
N TYR A 151 -6.11 -18.66 8.95
CA TYR A 151 -4.72 -18.81 8.52
C TYR A 151 -3.72 -18.60 9.67
N SER A 152 -3.97 -17.65 10.57
CA SER A 152 -3.08 -17.37 11.71
C SER A 152 -2.98 -18.54 12.70
N ALA A 153 -3.94 -19.46 12.68
CA ALA A 153 -3.92 -20.68 13.47
C ALA A 153 -3.05 -21.80 12.88
N LEU A 154 -2.53 -21.65 11.65
CA LEU A 154 -1.69 -22.66 11.01
C LEU A 154 -0.26 -22.65 11.57
N THR A 155 0.27 -23.85 11.80
CA THR A 155 1.66 -24.06 12.26
C THR A 155 2.65 -24.23 11.11
N ASP A 156 2.18 -24.69 9.94
CA ASP A 156 2.95 -24.77 8.69
C ASP A 156 2.55 -23.61 7.77
N TYR A 157 3.31 -22.52 7.86
CA TYR A 157 3.00 -21.24 7.19
C TYR A 157 4.13 -20.72 6.30
N GLU A 158 5.18 -21.52 6.12
CA GLU A 158 6.37 -21.06 5.42
C GLU A 158 6.01 -20.73 3.96
N GLY A 159 6.26 -19.48 3.56
CA GLY A 159 5.96 -19.01 2.21
C GLY A 159 4.54 -18.50 1.94
N ILE A 160 3.56 -18.68 2.84
CA ILE A 160 2.17 -18.21 2.60
C ILE A 160 1.86 -16.84 3.21
N ALA A 161 2.51 -16.47 4.33
CA ALA A 161 2.19 -15.27 5.10
C ALA A 161 2.21 -13.98 4.27
N TYR A 162 3.25 -13.81 3.44
CA TYR A 162 3.39 -12.62 2.61
C TYR A 162 2.30 -12.54 1.54
N GLY A 163 2.07 -13.62 0.79
CA GLY A 163 1.03 -13.69 -0.24
C GLY A 163 -0.36 -13.45 0.32
N LEU A 164 -0.71 -14.13 1.42
CA LEU A 164 -1.96 -13.92 2.16
C LEU A 164 -2.12 -12.45 2.55
N SER A 165 -1.12 -11.84 3.18
CA SER A 165 -1.21 -10.45 3.63
C SER A 165 -1.48 -9.47 2.50
N LYS A 166 -0.91 -9.71 1.31
CA LYS A 166 -1.10 -8.86 0.13
C LYS A 166 -2.43 -9.14 -0.58
N ALA A 167 -2.95 -10.37 -0.51
CA ALA A 167 -4.31 -10.69 -0.93
C ALA A 167 -5.36 -10.01 -0.04
N CYS A 168 -5.18 -10.05 1.29
CA CYS A 168 -6.04 -9.34 2.23
C CYS A 168 -6.00 -7.82 2.00
N LEU A 169 -4.81 -7.23 1.77
CA LEU A 169 -4.69 -5.80 1.48
C LEU A 169 -5.42 -5.40 0.18
N ASN A 170 -5.40 -6.26 -0.84
CA ASN A 170 -6.17 -6.05 -2.07
C ASN A 170 -7.69 -6.10 -1.81
N CYS A 171 -8.16 -7.09 -1.06
CA CYS A 171 -9.57 -7.21 -0.67
C CYS A 171 -10.02 -5.97 0.13
N TYR A 172 -9.24 -5.58 1.15
CA TYR A 172 -9.48 -4.36 1.93
C TYR A 172 -9.52 -3.10 1.07
N THR A 173 -8.67 -3.01 0.04
CA THR A 173 -8.69 -1.87 -0.90
C THR A 173 -10.04 -1.74 -1.62
N MET A 174 -10.64 -2.86 -2.04
CA MET A 174 -11.98 -2.85 -2.65
C MET A 174 -13.06 -2.41 -1.66
N GLN A 175 -13.00 -2.92 -0.43
CA GLN A 175 -13.92 -2.55 0.65
C GLN A 175 -13.83 -1.05 0.94
N LEU A 176 -12.62 -0.53 1.10
CA LEU A 176 -12.37 0.88 1.40
C LEU A 176 -12.85 1.79 0.26
N ALA A 177 -12.59 1.42 -1.00
CA ALA A 177 -13.10 2.15 -2.17
C ALA A 177 -14.64 2.18 -2.23
N SER A 178 -15.28 1.07 -1.83
CA SER A 178 -16.74 0.97 -1.79
C SER A 178 -17.35 1.80 -0.65
N ALA A 179 -16.66 1.87 0.50
CA ALA A 179 -17.05 2.67 1.65
C ALA A 179 -16.84 4.18 1.44
N HIS A 180 -15.88 4.56 0.60
CA HIS A 180 -15.54 5.96 0.29
C HIS A 180 -15.60 6.23 -1.22
N PRO A 181 -16.81 6.27 -1.81
CA PRO A 181 -16.97 6.31 -3.26
C PRO A 181 -16.48 7.62 -3.91
N THR A 182 -16.15 8.66 -3.14
CA THR A 182 -15.55 9.92 -3.64
C THR A 182 -14.02 9.91 -3.63
N LEU A 183 -13.40 9.01 -2.86
CA LEU A 183 -11.95 8.87 -2.78
C LEU A 183 -11.43 7.93 -3.87
N ARG A 184 -10.20 8.17 -4.34
CA ARG A 184 -9.50 7.28 -5.28
C ARG A 184 -8.60 6.33 -4.51
N ILE A 185 -9.02 5.08 -4.38
CA ILE A 185 -8.41 4.08 -3.51
C ILE A 185 -8.05 2.88 -4.36
N ASN A 186 -6.75 2.61 -4.48
CA ASN A 186 -6.23 1.52 -5.30
C ASN A 186 -5.02 0.86 -4.65
N SER A 187 -4.74 -0.37 -5.09
CA SER A 187 -3.53 -1.08 -4.71
C SER A 187 -2.67 -1.36 -5.93
N CYS A 188 -1.36 -1.53 -5.73
CA CYS A 188 -0.47 -1.88 -6.82
C CYS A 188 0.70 -2.75 -6.37
N SER A 189 1.31 -3.45 -7.33
CA SER A 189 2.66 -3.99 -7.14
C SER A 189 3.71 -2.97 -7.58
N PRO A 190 4.79 -2.76 -6.82
CA PRO A 190 5.94 -1.97 -7.25
C PRO A 190 6.90 -2.76 -8.17
N GLY A 191 6.61 -4.03 -8.46
CA GLY A 191 7.52 -4.92 -9.19
C GLY A 191 8.56 -5.58 -8.27
N TYR A 192 9.54 -6.26 -8.87
CA TYR A 192 10.55 -7.02 -8.13
C TYR A 192 11.83 -6.21 -7.94
N ILE A 193 11.94 -5.54 -6.80
CA ILE A 193 12.93 -4.49 -6.52
C ILE A 193 13.97 -4.99 -5.55
N LEU A 194 15.25 -4.69 -5.77
CA LEU A 194 16.34 -5.01 -4.83
C LEU A 194 16.27 -4.07 -3.62
N THR A 195 15.83 -4.60 -2.50
CA THR A 195 15.76 -3.94 -1.18
C THR A 195 16.16 -4.96 -0.11
N ASP A 196 16.25 -4.54 1.15
CA ASP A 196 16.50 -5.47 2.27
C ASP A 196 15.49 -6.62 2.32
N LEU A 197 14.24 -6.39 1.87
CA LEU A 197 13.18 -7.40 1.85
C LEU A 197 13.42 -8.51 0.80
N THR A 198 14.13 -8.19 -0.28
CA THR A 198 14.38 -9.10 -1.42
C THR A 198 15.86 -9.48 -1.57
N ALA A 199 16.70 -9.07 -0.62
CA ALA A 199 18.12 -9.36 -0.62
C ALA A 199 18.35 -10.89 -0.66
N GLY A 200 19.18 -11.34 -1.60
CA GLY A 200 19.44 -12.77 -1.81
C GLY A 200 18.33 -13.56 -2.51
N MET A 201 17.22 -12.91 -2.90
CA MET A 201 16.09 -13.57 -3.56
C MET A 201 16.12 -13.45 -5.09
N GLY A 202 17.08 -12.72 -5.66
CA GLY A 202 17.28 -12.58 -7.11
C GLY A 202 16.76 -11.28 -7.72
N ALA A 203 16.24 -10.34 -6.92
CA ALA A 203 16.01 -8.98 -7.40
C ALA A 203 17.35 -8.31 -7.71
N THR A 204 17.47 -7.65 -8.86
CA THR A 204 18.74 -7.08 -9.33
C THR A 204 18.75 -5.55 -9.40
N ASN A 205 17.60 -4.93 -9.65
CA ASN A 205 17.51 -3.49 -9.81
C ASN A 205 17.13 -2.80 -8.49
N PRO A 206 17.98 -1.91 -7.95
CA PRO A 206 17.60 -1.08 -6.81
C PRO A 206 16.50 -0.07 -7.21
N PRO A 207 15.83 0.57 -6.24
CA PRO A 207 14.73 1.50 -6.50
C PRO A 207 15.05 2.54 -7.60
N GLU A 208 16.24 3.13 -7.57
CA GLU A 208 16.67 4.21 -8.48
C GLU A 208 16.83 3.74 -9.94
N LYS A 209 17.04 2.43 -10.15
CA LYS A 209 17.18 1.80 -11.48
C LYS A 209 15.95 0.99 -11.87
N SER A 210 14.88 1.10 -11.10
CA SER A 210 13.66 0.32 -11.29
C SER A 210 12.45 1.20 -11.59
N ASN A 211 11.36 0.55 -12.00
CA ASN A 211 10.07 1.20 -12.24
C ASN A 211 9.17 1.17 -11.00
N CYS A 212 9.72 1.00 -9.79
CA CYS A 212 8.94 0.85 -8.56
C CYS A 212 8.02 2.03 -8.25
N HIS A 213 8.35 3.21 -8.79
CA HIS A 213 7.60 4.45 -8.62
C HIS A 213 6.44 4.58 -9.63
N VAL A 214 6.44 3.85 -10.74
CA VAL A 214 5.50 4.08 -11.85
C VAL A 214 4.04 3.88 -11.40
N ALA A 215 3.70 2.69 -10.89
CA ALA A 215 2.34 2.42 -10.45
C ALA A 215 1.91 3.29 -9.24
N PRO A 216 2.71 3.45 -8.18
CA PRO A 216 2.33 4.32 -7.07
C PRO A 216 2.10 5.78 -7.49
N LEU A 217 2.97 6.36 -8.33
CA LEU A 217 2.81 7.74 -8.78
C LEU A 217 1.65 7.90 -9.77
N PHE A 218 1.40 6.92 -10.64
CA PHE A 218 0.20 6.93 -11.48
C PHE A 218 -1.08 6.94 -10.64
N LEU A 219 -1.15 6.10 -9.61
CA LEU A 219 -2.32 6.06 -8.72
C LEU A 219 -2.44 7.33 -7.86
N LEU A 220 -1.32 7.90 -7.45
CA LEU A 220 -1.29 9.09 -6.59
C LEU A 220 -1.49 10.40 -7.36
N PHE A 221 -0.98 10.56 -8.58
CA PHE A 221 -1.04 11.84 -9.30
C PHE A 221 -1.62 11.75 -10.71
N GLY A 222 -1.76 10.53 -11.25
CA GLY A 222 -2.24 10.32 -12.60
C GLY A 222 -3.76 10.35 -12.74
N ASP A 223 -4.17 10.34 -14.00
CA ASP A 223 -5.56 10.28 -14.45
C ASP A 223 -6.06 8.84 -14.50
N VAL A 224 -6.30 8.27 -13.33
CA VAL A 224 -6.95 6.96 -13.21
C VAL A 224 -8.43 7.11 -13.59
N PRO A 225 -8.98 6.30 -14.52
CA PRO A 225 -10.40 6.32 -14.83
C PRO A 225 -11.26 6.22 -13.57
N PHE A 226 -12.29 7.05 -13.47
CA PHE A 226 -13.11 7.12 -12.26
C PHE A 226 -14.59 7.26 -12.65
N PRO A 227 -15.47 6.38 -12.14
CA PRO A 227 -15.24 5.42 -11.04
C PRO A 227 -14.62 4.07 -11.45
N GLU A 228 -14.46 3.78 -12.74
CA GLU A 228 -14.18 2.42 -13.26
C GLU A 228 -12.84 1.83 -12.78
N GLY A 229 -11.83 2.71 -12.65
CA GLY A 229 -10.48 2.39 -12.20
C GLY A 229 -10.30 2.48 -10.68
N ASN A 230 -11.37 2.69 -9.91
CA ASN A 230 -11.35 2.78 -8.44
C ASN A 230 -11.58 1.40 -7.78
N GLY A 231 -10.92 1.15 -6.65
CA GLY A 231 -10.99 -0.13 -5.94
C GLY A 231 -10.40 -1.28 -6.79
N ARG A 232 -9.30 -1.02 -7.49
CA ARG A 232 -8.64 -1.98 -8.39
C ARG A 232 -7.19 -2.22 -7.97
N TYR A 233 -6.63 -3.31 -8.52
CA TYR A 233 -5.24 -3.67 -8.38
C TYR A 233 -4.48 -3.40 -9.69
N TYR A 234 -3.29 -2.81 -9.59
CA TYR A 234 -2.45 -2.45 -10.74
C TYR A 234 -1.09 -3.15 -10.69
N GLY A 235 -0.60 -3.59 -11.85
CA GLY A 235 0.76 -4.07 -12.01
C GLY A 235 1.80 -2.95 -11.91
N SER A 236 3.08 -3.31 -11.92
CA SER A 236 4.19 -2.36 -11.79
C SER A 236 4.36 -1.40 -12.97
N ASP A 237 3.69 -1.69 -14.09
CA ASP A 237 3.58 -0.85 -15.28
C ASP A 237 2.35 0.07 -15.23
N ALA A 238 1.68 0.18 -14.08
CA ALA A 238 0.47 0.97 -13.88
C ALA A 238 -0.75 0.49 -14.71
N VAL A 239 -0.75 -0.76 -15.16
CA VAL A 239 -1.86 -1.36 -15.89
C VAL A 239 -2.73 -2.21 -14.97
N ARG A 240 -4.06 -2.13 -15.12
CA ARG A 240 -5.03 -2.90 -14.34
C ARG A 240 -4.73 -4.40 -14.44
N SER A 241 -4.67 -5.04 -13.28
CA SER A 241 -4.32 -6.45 -13.11
C SER A 241 -5.44 -7.20 -12.37
N PRO A 242 -5.60 -8.50 -12.61
CA PRO A 242 -6.58 -9.31 -11.90
C PRO A 242 -6.12 -9.59 -10.46
N LEU A 243 -7.09 -9.93 -9.60
CA LEU A 243 -6.87 -10.18 -8.17
C LEU A 243 -6.56 -11.65 -7.83
N ASP A 244 -6.63 -12.54 -8.83
CA ASP A 244 -6.57 -14.00 -8.68
C ASP A 244 -5.43 -14.66 -9.48
N ARG A 245 -4.61 -13.87 -10.18
CA ARG A 245 -3.45 -14.36 -10.94
C ARG A 245 -2.45 -13.25 -11.24
N TYR A 246 -1.21 -13.63 -11.52
CA TYR A 246 -0.21 -12.68 -11.99
C TYR A 246 -0.50 -12.22 -13.43
N ARG A 247 -0.32 -10.92 -13.65
CA ARG A 247 -0.25 -10.27 -14.96
C ARG A 247 1.14 -9.61 -15.08
N GLY A 248 1.93 -10.04 -16.06
CA GLY A 248 3.29 -9.56 -16.25
C GLY A 248 3.33 -8.19 -16.94
N PRO A 249 4.31 -7.33 -16.64
CA PRO A 249 4.45 -6.05 -17.35
C PRO A 249 4.46 -6.23 -18.87
N GLY A 250 3.61 -5.46 -19.57
CA GLY A 250 3.45 -5.57 -21.03
C GLY A 250 2.35 -6.53 -21.52
N ASP A 251 1.82 -7.42 -20.66
CA ASP A 251 0.63 -8.21 -20.99
C ASP A 251 -0.62 -7.29 -21.12
N PRO A 252 -1.63 -7.66 -21.92
CA PRO A 252 -2.85 -6.88 -22.08
C PRO A 252 -3.53 -6.52 -20.74
N PRO A 253 -4.18 -5.34 -20.65
CA PRO A 253 -4.91 -4.95 -19.44
C PRO A 253 -5.99 -5.94 -19.06
N TYR A 254 -6.18 -6.16 -17.76
CA TYR A 254 -7.34 -6.92 -17.28
C TYR A 254 -8.61 -6.08 -17.40
N VAL A 255 -9.60 -6.63 -18.12
CA VAL A 255 -10.89 -5.96 -18.41
C VAL A 255 -12.08 -6.59 -17.70
N GLY A 256 -11.88 -7.68 -16.94
CA GLY A 256 -12.97 -8.30 -16.18
C GLY A 256 -13.42 -7.40 -15.02
N ASP A 257 -14.51 -7.77 -14.36
CA ASP A 257 -14.98 -7.07 -13.16
C ASP A 257 -14.10 -7.35 -11.93
#